data_AF-A0A4R9JRW6-F1
#
_entry.id   AF-A0A4R9JRW6-F1
#
_cell.length_a   1.000
_cell.length_b   1.000
_cell.length_c   1.000
_cell.angle_alpha   90.00
_cell.angle_beta   90.00
_cell.angle_gamma   90.00
#
_symmetry.space_group_name_H-M   'P 1'
#
loop_
_entity.id
_entity.type
_entity.pdbx_description
1 polymer ?
#
loop_
_entity_poly.entity_id
_entity_poly.type
_entity_poly.pdbx_seq_one_letter_code
_entity_poly.pdbx_strand_id
1 'polypeptide(L)'
;MKAKKAKPKPKQKPSSSKKTSDQKSISQSKTNQKKSSKSILKTDSNRSKGSKSKTVENENDSIQALMDTVHEYSIGHEIANSVTHGIGGGLSIAGLSILVTMAVLYGDIWHVFSSAIYGATLIILYLASTLYHAIYHTATKKIFKVIDHASIYLLIAGTYTPFTLVSLRENSEWGWYLFVIIWVLAFLGVALLLLFPGKFSGIRVAVYIIMGWLAIFVANDIRTAIGVAGMSWLVAGGLSYTFGVIFYLWDRLPMNHAIWHLFVLSGSICHFFAILFYVIPSAPK
;
A
#
# COMPACT_ATOMS: atom_id res chain seq x y z
N MET A 1 -51.04 -19.71 47.39
CA MET A 1 -52.40 -19.94 46.86
C MET A 1 -52.37 -21.00 45.78
N LYS A 2 -53.03 -22.13 46.05
CA LYS A 2 -53.61 -23.19 45.20
C LYS A 2 -52.98 -23.55 43.84
N ALA A 3 -52.29 -24.69 43.86
CA ALA A 3 -52.22 -25.67 42.78
C ALA A 3 -53.55 -26.43 42.58
N LYS A 4 -53.82 -26.92 41.36
CA LYS A 4 -54.75 -28.01 40.98
C LYS A 4 -54.64 -28.22 39.46
N LYS A 5 -54.76 -29.40 38.85
CA LYS A 5 -54.69 -30.82 39.18
C LYS A 5 -54.80 -31.55 37.82
N ALA A 6 -54.22 -32.72 37.67
CA ALA A 6 -54.12 -33.46 36.41
C ALA A 6 -55.20 -34.56 36.21
N LYS A 7 -55.35 -34.98 34.93
CA LYS A 7 -55.78 -36.29 34.36
C LYS A 7 -57.29 -36.67 34.41
N PRO A 8 -57.81 -37.63 33.59
CA PRO A 8 -57.16 -38.66 32.73
C PRO A 8 -57.73 -38.92 31.29
N LYS A 9 -57.02 -39.79 30.54
CA LYS A 9 -57.40 -40.56 29.29
C LYS A 9 -58.63 -41.48 29.52
N PRO A 10 -59.37 -42.06 28.51
CA PRO A 10 -58.81 -42.94 27.45
C PRO A 10 -59.62 -43.23 26.13
N LYS A 11 -58.94 -43.99 25.23
CA LYS A 11 -59.38 -45.08 24.30
C LYS A 11 -60.07 -44.80 22.94
N GLN A 12 -59.67 -45.65 21.98
CA GLN A 12 -59.89 -45.65 20.52
C GLN A 12 -61.05 -46.57 20.06
N LYS A 13 -61.60 -46.23 18.86
CA LYS A 13 -62.07 -47.06 17.71
C LYS A 13 -63.23 -48.06 17.90
N PRO A 14 -63.83 -48.61 16.80
CA PRO A 14 -64.09 -48.06 15.45
C PRO A 14 -65.54 -48.39 14.98
N SER A 15 -66.09 -47.71 13.96
CA SER A 15 -67.04 -48.40 13.06
C SER A 15 -67.03 -47.81 11.65
N SER A 16 -66.93 -48.74 10.71
CA SER A 16 -66.96 -48.62 9.27
C SER A 16 -68.40 -48.52 8.74
N SER A 17 -68.62 -47.73 7.68
CA SER A 17 -69.63 -47.95 6.62
C SER A 17 -69.56 -46.74 5.67
N LYS A 18 -68.80 -46.73 4.57
CA LYS A 18 -69.23 -47.17 3.21
C LYS A 18 -70.74 -46.96 3.03
N LYS A 19 -71.25 -46.20 2.06
CA LYS A 19 -70.99 -46.30 0.62
C LYS A 19 -71.88 -45.26 -0.09
N THR A 20 -71.41 -44.83 -1.26
CA THR A 20 -72.20 -44.55 -2.47
C THR A 20 -73.18 -43.38 -2.47
N SER A 21 -72.66 -42.22 -2.87
CA SER A 21 -73.19 -41.31 -3.90
C SER A 21 -72.27 -40.08 -3.82
N ASP A 22 -71.35 -39.83 -4.73
CA ASP A 22 -71.65 -39.00 -5.88
C ASP A 22 -70.44 -38.99 -6.80
N GLN A 23 -70.38 -39.94 -7.73
CA GLN A 23 -69.35 -40.03 -8.75
C GLN A 23 -69.55 -39.04 -9.91
N LYS A 24 -70.42 -38.03 -9.78
CA LYS A 24 -70.73 -37.07 -10.84
C LYS A 24 -70.41 -35.59 -10.57
N SER A 25 -69.92 -35.22 -9.38
CA SER A 25 -69.45 -33.84 -9.09
C SER A 25 -67.93 -33.64 -9.23
N ILE A 26 -67.17 -34.71 -9.50
CA ILE A 26 -65.69 -34.70 -9.42
C ILE A 26 -65.01 -34.22 -10.72
N SER A 27 -65.73 -34.14 -11.85
CA SER A 27 -65.12 -33.81 -13.14
C SER A 27 -64.95 -32.30 -13.41
N GLN A 28 -65.65 -31.41 -12.70
CA GLN A 28 -65.53 -29.96 -12.93
C GLN A 28 -64.71 -29.23 -11.85
N SER A 29 -64.52 -29.83 -10.67
CA SER A 29 -63.66 -29.27 -9.60
C SER A 29 -62.16 -29.43 -9.88
N LYS A 30 -61.75 -30.51 -10.57
CA LYS A 30 -60.33 -30.83 -10.82
C LYS A 30 -59.63 -29.95 -11.85
N THR A 31 -60.37 -29.24 -12.70
CA THR A 31 -59.79 -28.36 -13.73
C THR A 31 -59.47 -26.97 -13.18
N ASN A 32 -60.24 -26.47 -12.19
CA ASN A 32 -59.98 -25.19 -11.54
C ASN A 32 -58.90 -25.25 -10.45
N GLN A 33 -58.73 -26.38 -9.73
CA GLN A 33 -57.62 -26.53 -8.78
C GLN A 33 -56.23 -26.62 -9.46
N LYS A 34 -56.14 -27.22 -10.65
CA LYS A 34 -54.85 -27.43 -11.35
C LYS A 34 -54.29 -26.16 -11.99
N LYS A 35 -55.13 -25.17 -12.33
CA LYS A 35 -54.70 -23.83 -12.76
C LYS A 35 -54.25 -22.95 -11.58
N SER A 36 -54.92 -23.05 -10.43
CA SER A 36 -54.55 -22.30 -9.22
C SER A 36 -53.23 -22.77 -8.58
N SER A 37 -52.97 -24.09 -8.50
CA SER A 37 -51.68 -24.58 -7.97
C SER A 37 -50.49 -24.26 -8.88
N LYS A 38 -50.66 -24.21 -10.21
CA LYS A 38 -49.57 -23.83 -11.15
C LYS A 38 -49.26 -22.33 -11.15
N SER A 39 -50.23 -21.46 -10.85
CA SER A 39 -49.94 -20.03 -10.65
C SER A 39 -49.22 -19.80 -9.33
N ILE A 40 -49.64 -20.46 -8.25
CA ILE A 40 -49.02 -20.35 -6.91
C ILE A 40 -47.57 -20.86 -6.91
N LEU A 41 -47.29 -22.01 -7.54
CA LEU A 41 -45.92 -22.56 -7.65
C LEU A 41 -44.99 -21.74 -8.55
N LYS A 42 -45.50 -21.00 -9.55
CA LYS A 42 -44.68 -20.08 -10.38
C LYS A 42 -44.40 -18.75 -9.68
N THR A 43 -45.34 -18.24 -8.87
CA THR A 43 -45.11 -17.03 -8.07
C THR A 43 -44.05 -17.22 -6.99
N ASP A 44 -43.99 -18.38 -6.33
CA ASP A 44 -42.98 -18.62 -5.28
C ASP A 44 -41.57 -18.83 -5.84
N SER A 45 -41.43 -19.46 -7.00
CA SER A 45 -40.12 -19.65 -7.65
C SER A 45 -39.52 -18.33 -8.15
N ASN A 46 -40.32 -17.43 -8.73
CA ASN A 46 -39.86 -16.11 -9.17
C ASN A 46 -39.63 -15.15 -7.99
N ARG A 47 -40.43 -15.24 -6.92
CA ARG A 47 -40.24 -14.44 -5.70
C ARG A 47 -38.98 -14.84 -4.93
N SER A 48 -38.67 -16.14 -4.86
CA SER A 48 -37.43 -16.66 -4.24
C SER A 48 -36.18 -16.29 -5.05
N LYS A 49 -36.23 -16.36 -6.39
CA LYS A 49 -35.11 -15.93 -7.26
C LYS A 49 -34.88 -14.41 -7.25
N GLY A 50 -35.94 -13.60 -7.32
CA GLY A 50 -35.84 -12.15 -7.24
C GLY A 50 -35.42 -11.65 -5.86
N SER A 51 -35.85 -12.33 -4.79
CA SER A 51 -35.39 -12.06 -3.43
C SER A 51 -33.92 -12.42 -3.26
N LYS A 52 -33.47 -13.60 -3.69
CA LYS A 52 -32.04 -13.98 -3.63
C LYS A 52 -31.16 -13.06 -4.45
N SER A 53 -31.56 -12.70 -5.68
CA SER A 53 -30.78 -11.79 -6.53
C SER A 53 -30.62 -10.42 -5.89
N LYS A 54 -31.71 -9.85 -5.36
CA LYS A 54 -31.67 -8.56 -4.65
C LYS A 54 -30.89 -8.62 -3.34
N THR A 55 -30.96 -9.74 -2.60
CA THR A 55 -30.17 -9.89 -1.37
C THR A 55 -28.68 -10.01 -1.68
N VAL A 56 -28.31 -10.77 -2.72
CA VAL A 56 -26.91 -10.91 -3.16
C VAL A 56 -26.37 -9.60 -3.76
N GLU A 57 -27.16 -8.86 -4.54
CA GLU A 57 -26.80 -7.52 -5.01
C GLU A 57 -26.62 -6.54 -3.85
N ASN A 58 -27.55 -6.49 -2.88
CA ASN A 58 -27.40 -5.64 -1.70
C ASN A 58 -26.21 -6.03 -0.82
N GLU A 59 -25.90 -7.32 -0.70
CA GLU A 59 -24.76 -7.83 0.06
C GLU A 59 -23.43 -7.48 -0.64
N ASN A 60 -23.37 -7.60 -1.97
CA ASN A 60 -22.22 -7.15 -2.76
C ASN A 60 -22.05 -5.63 -2.70
N ASP A 61 -23.14 -4.85 -2.79
CA ASP A 61 -23.10 -3.38 -2.70
C ASP A 61 -22.69 -2.90 -1.30
N SER A 62 -23.13 -3.60 -0.25
CA SER A 62 -22.73 -3.27 1.13
C SER A 62 -21.33 -3.75 1.47
N ILE A 63 -20.87 -4.89 0.94
CA ILE A 63 -19.46 -5.29 1.01
C ILE A 63 -18.60 -4.29 0.23
N GLN A 64 -19.04 -3.84 -0.95
CA GLN A 64 -18.35 -2.84 -1.75
C GLN A 64 -18.27 -1.50 -1.00
N ALA A 65 -19.37 -1.03 -0.42
CA ALA A 65 -19.39 0.19 0.39
C ALA A 65 -18.54 0.07 1.67
N LEU A 66 -18.49 -1.12 2.28
CA LEU A 66 -17.65 -1.40 3.45
C LEU A 66 -16.17 -1.49 3.07
N MET A 67 -15.85 -2.00 1.87
CA MET A 67 -14.49 -1.98 1.32
C MET A 67 -14.08 -0.55 0.95
N ASP A 68 -14.95 0.24 0.33
CA ASP A 68 -14.69 1.63 -0.06
C ASP A 68 -14.50 2.56 1.14
N THR A 69 -15.10 2.24 2.30
CA THR A 69 -14.89 3.01 3.55
C THR A 69 -13.61 2.62 4.29
N VAL A 70 -13.04 1.45 3.99
CA VAL A 70 -11.80 0.92 4.61
C VAL A 70 -10.57 1.17 3.74
N HIS A 71 -10.74 1.27 2.42
CA HIS A 71 -9.68 1.44 1.45
C HIS A 71 -9.72 2.83 0.81
N GLU A 72 -8.63 3.57 0.97
CA GLU A 72 -8.43 4.93 0.42
C GLU A 72 -8.34 4.91 -1.12
N TYR A 73 -8.07 3.73 -1.71
CA TYR A 73 -7.96 3.50 -3.15
C TYR A 73 -8.71 2.22 -3.55
N SER A 74 -9.21 2.13 -4.79
CA SER A 74 -9.82 0.89 -5.29
C SER A 74 -8.80 -0.27 -5.29
N ILE A 75 -9.28 -1.51 -5.21
CA ILE A 75 -8.45 -2.74 -5.19
C ILE A 75 -7.41 -2.76 -6.33
N GLY A 76 -7.80 -2.39 -7.56
CA GLY A 76 -6.89 -2.36 -8.71
C GLY A 76 -5.74 -1.33 -8.56
N HIS A 77 -6.02 -0.19 -7.92
CA HIS A 77 -5.01 0.82 -7.60
C HIS A 77 -4.04 0.31 -6.52
N GLU A 78 -4.55 -0.37 -5.48
CA GLU A 78 -3.70 -0.94 -4.43
C GLU A 78 -2.79 -2.07 -4.95
N ILE A 79 -3.28 -2.90 -5.89
CA ILE A 79 -2.46 -3.92 -6.56
C ILE A 79 -1.36 -3.25 -7.39
N ALA A 80 -1.68 -2.24 -8.20
CA ALA A 80 -0.69 -1.53 -9.00
C ALA A 80 0.41 -0.89 -8.13
N ASN A 81 0.02 -0.26 -7.01
CA ASN A 81 0.97 0.30 -6.05
C ASN A 81 1.84 -0.79 -5.40
N SER A 82 1.24 -1.92 -4.99
CA SER A 82 1.97 -3.03 -4.39
C SER A 82 2.97 -3.67 -5.35
N VAL A 83 2.60 -3.85 -6.62
CA VAL A 83 3.48 -4.44 -7.65
C VAL A 83 4.65 -3.52 -7.99
N THR A 84 4.37 -2.22 -8.21
CA THR A 84 5.43 -1.25 -8.54
C THR A 84 6.47 -1.14 -7.41
N HIS A 85 6.02 -1.13 -6.15
CA HIS A 85 6.94 -1.15 -5.02
C HIS A 85 7.59 -2.50 -4.78
N GLY A 86 6.89 -3.61 -5.02
CA GLY A 86 7.49 -4.94 -4.93
C GLY A 86 8.67 -5.10 -5.87
N ILE A 87 8.58 -4.58 -7.09
CA ILE A 87 9.70 -4.51 -8.05
C ILE A 87 10.82 -3.63 -7.48
N GLY A 88 10.48 -2.45 -6.97
CA GLY A 88 11.44 -1.54 -6.32
C GLY A 88 12.18 -2.20 -5.14
N GLY A 89 11.48 -3.00 -4.33
CA GLY A 89 12.07 -3.77 -3.23
C GLY A 89 13.05 -4.83 -3.71
N GLY A 90 12.69 -5.59 -4.75
CA GLY A 90 13.61 -6.54 -5.39
C GLY A 90 14.86 -5.87 -5.96
N LEU A 91 14.68 -4.76 -6.69
CA LEU A 91 15.79 -3.95 -7.22
C LEU A 91 16.67 -3.37 -6.10
N SER A 92 16.07 -2.99 -4.97
CA SER A 92 16.81 -2.45 -3.82
C SER A 92 17.67 -3.49 -3.13
N ILE A 93 17.21 -4.73 -3.03
CA ILE A 93 18.02 -5.85 -2.51
C ILE A 93 19.20 -6.09 -3.45
N ALA A 94 18.95 -6.22 -4.77
CA ALA A 94 20.01 -6.40 -5.75
C ALA A 94 21.01 -5.24 -5.75
N GLY A 95 20.51 -4.00 -5.69
CA GLY A 95 21.32 -2.80 -5.63
C GLY A 95 22.18 -2.73 -4.37
N LEU A 96 21.62 -3.02 -3.20
CA LEU A 96 22.37 -3.09 -1.94
C LEU A 96 23.49 -4.13 -2.05
N SER A 97 23.20 -5.34 -2.56
CA SER A 97 24.20 -6.38 -2.76
C SER A 97 25.34 -5.90 -3.66
N ILE A 98 25.02 -5.29 -4.80
CA ILE A 98 26.02 -4.76 -5.75
C ILE A 98 26.89 -3.69 -5.08
N LEU A 99 26.28 -2.68 -4.45
CA LEU A 99 27.04 -1.57 -3.84
C LEU A 99 27.94 -2.07 -2.71
N VAL A 100 27.42 -2.93 -1.82
CA VAL A 100 28.23 -3.48 -0.72
C VAL A 100 29.35 -4.37 -1.24
N THR A 101 29.09 -5.23 -2.23
CA THR A 101 30.15 -6.05 -2.84
C THR A 101 31.24 -5.19 -3.45
N MET A 102 30.88 -4.18 -4.25
CA MET A 102 31.87 -3.27 -4.86
C MET A 102 32.64 -2.47 -3.80
N ALA A 103 31.95 -1.98 -2.78
CA ALA A 103 32.57 -1.24 -1.68
C ALA A 103 33.54 -2.12 -0.86
N VAL A 104 33.23 -3.40 -0.65
CA VAL A 104 34.13 -4.34 0.04
C VAL A 104 35.34 -4.68 -0.83
N LEU A 105 35.15 -4.86 -2.14
CA LEU A 105 36.23 -5.27 -3.04
C LEU A 105 37.22 -4.14 -3.34
N TYR A 106 36.74 -2.90 -3.44
CA TYR A 106 37.53 -1.78 -3.98
C TYR A 106 37.54 -0.53 -3.11
N GLY A 107 36.68 -0.45 -2.09
CA GLY A 107 36.54 0.71 -1.22
C GLY A 107 37.13 0.51 0.18
N ASP A 108 36.67 1.37 1.09
CA ASP A 108 37.00 1.33 2.52
C ASP A 108 35.73 1.12 3.37
N ILE A 109 35.88 1.17 4.69
CA ILE A 109 34.78 1.00 5.65
C ILE A 109 33.63 2.00 5.44
N TRP A 110 33.92 3.22 4.98
CA TRP A 110 32.93 4.25 4.76
C TRP A 110 32.12 4.03 3.50
N HIS A 111 32.74 3.46 2.46
CA HIS A 111 32.03 3.02 1.26
C HIS A 111 31.03 1.92 1.62
N VAL A 112 31.44 0.95 2.43
CA VAL A 112 30.59 -0.16 2.87
C VAL A 112 29.44 0.36 3.73
N PHE A 113 29.75 1.16 4.76
CA PHE A 113 28.76 1.70 5.68
C PHE A 113 27.73 2.58 4.96
N SER A 114 28.18 3.48 4.09
CA SER A 114 27.29 4.39 3.38
C SER A 114 26.42 3.66 2.37
N SER A 115 26.97 2.67 1.66
CA SER A 115 26.22 1.81 0.74
C SER A 115 25.16 0.98 1.47
N ALA A 116 25.52 0.45 2.65
CA ALA A 116 24.60 -0.31 3.48
C ALA A 116 23.42 0.54 3.96
N ILE A 117 23.70 1.77 4.43
CA ILE A 117 22.66 2.72 4.82
C ILE A 117 21.73 3.05 3.66
N TYR A 118 22.28 3.43 2.50
CA TYR A 118 21.47 3.78 1.34
C TYR A 118 20.59 2.62 0.90
N GLY A 119 21.16 1.43 0.70
CA GLY A 119 20.41 0.25 0.29
C GLY A 119 19.39 -0.22 1.34
N ALA A 120 19.72 -0.16 2.64
CA ALA A 120 18.76 -0.50 3.70
C ALA A 120 17.55 0.46 3.71
N THR A 121 17.78 1.77 3.54
CA THR A 121 16.68 2.74 3.50
C THR A 121 15.75 2.55 2.29
N LEU A 122 16.30 2.18 1.13
CA LEU A 122 15.52 1.77 -0.03
C LEU A 122 14.65 0.53 0.28
N ILE A 123 15.25 -0.53 0.84
CA ILE A 123 14.52 -1.75 1.19
C ILE A 123 13.38 -1.42 2.17
N ILE A 124 13.65 -0.63 3.20
CA ILE A 124 12.65 -0.23 4.19
C ILE A 124 11.50 0.52 3.52
N LEU A 125 11.78 1.48 2.64
CA LEU A 125 10.78 2.25 1.90
C LEU A 125 9.89 1.35 1.04
N TYR A 126 10.49 0.60 0.12
CA TYR A 126 9.72 -0.21 -0.83
C TYR A 126 8.97 -1.34 -0.14
N LEU A 127 9.54 -1.94 0.91
CA LEU A 127 8.86 -2.96 1.69
C LEU A 127 7.70 -2.38 2.50
N ALA A 128 7.89 -1.23 3.15
CA ALA A 128 6.84 -0.58 3.93
C ALA A 128 5.65 -0.17 3.05
N SER A 129 5.92 0.42 1.88
CA SER A 129 4.90 0.78 0.89
C SER A 129 4.16 -0.45 0.34
N THR A 130 4.91 -1.50 -0.03
CA THR A 130 4.31 -2.77 -0.51
C THR A 130 3.37 -3.35 0.55
N LEU A 131 3.81 -3.41 1.81
CA LEU A 131 2.99 -3.93 2.90
C LEU A 131 1.80 -3.03 3.23
N TYR A 132 1.96 -1.70 3.16
CA TYR A 132 0.87 -0.76 3.35
C TYR A 132 -0.27 -0.97 2.34
N HIS A 133 0.07 -1.18 1.06
CA HIS A 133 -0.91 -1.40 0.00
C HIS A 133 -1.41 -2.85 -0.10
N ALA A 134 -0.65 -3.84 0.37
CA ALA A 134 -1.06 -5.24 0.35
C ALA A 134 -1.99 -5.63 1.52
N ILE A 135 -1.97 -4.90 2.63
CA ILE A 135 -2.70 -5.26 3.86
C ILE A 135 -4.10 -4.64 3.88
N TYR A 136 -5.11 -5.51 4.02
CA TYR A 136 -6.52 -5.14 4.13
C TYR A 136 -6.98 -4.86 5.58
N HIS A 137 -6.25 -5.38 6.58
CA HIS A 137 -6.63 -5.25 7.98
C HIS A 137 -6.41 -3.82 8.52
N THR A 138 -7.48 -3.17 8.98
CA THR A 138 -7.53 -1.73 9.32
C THR A 138 -6.52 -1.26 10.38
N ALA A 139 -6.33 -2.03 11.45
CA ALA A 139 -5.38 -1.65 12.52
C ALA A 139 -3.92 -1.75 12.04
N THR A 140 -3.62 -2.82 11.31
CA THR A 140 -2.28 -3.09 10.77
C THR A 140 -1.93 -2.10 9.67
N LYS A 141 -2.90 -1.77 8.81
CA LYS A 141 -2.75 -0.78 7.74
C LYS A 141 -2.35 0.61 8.27
N LYS A 142 -2.87 1.03 9.44
CA LYS A 142 -2.47 2.30 10.07
C LYS A 142 -0.99 2.30 10.48
N ILE A 143 -0.47 1.20 11.00
CA ILE A 143 0.93 1.07 11.40
C ILE A 143 1.82 1.15 10.15
N PHE A 144 1.51 0.38 9.11
CA PHE A 144 2.26 0.41 7.86
C PHE A 144 2.17 1.75 7.14
N LYS A 145 1.03 2.46 7.22
CA LYS A 145 0.93 3.85 6.72
C LYS A 145 1.96 4.75 7.40
N VAL A 146 2.10 4.65 8.73
CA VAL A 146 3.08 5.44 9.47
C VAL A 146 4.51 5.06 9.10
N ILE A 147 4.82 3.77 8.99
CA ILE A 147 6.16 3.30 8.59
C ILE A 147 6.50 3.75 7.17
N ASP A 148 5.55 3.66 6.24
CA ASP A 148 5.69 4.13 4.86
C ASP A 148 6.04 5.62 4.81
N HIS A 149 5.29 6.47 5.52
CA HIS A 149 5.60 7.91 5.59
C HIS A 149 6.92 8.21 6.33
N ALA A 150 7.28 7.42 7.34
CA ALA A 150 8.53 7.56 8.06
C ALA A 150 9.73 7.20 7.16
N SER A 151 9.58 6.18 6.33
CA SER A 151 10.64 5.67 5.46
C SER A 151 11.09 6.67 4.40
N ILE A 152 10.23 7.63 4.00
CA ILE A 152 10.62 8.74 3.11
C ILE A 152 11.69 9.63 3.76
N TYR A 153 11.55 9.96 5.05
CA TYR A 153 12.59 10.72 5.79
C TYR A 153 13.91 9.96 5.80
N LEU A 154 13.86 8.65 6.08
CA LEU A 154 15.03 7.79 6.13
C LEU A 154 15.68 7.64 4.75
N LEU A 155 14.90 7.51 3.68
CA LEU A 155 15.41 7.41 2.31
C LEU A 155 16.15 8.70 1.91
N ILE A 156 15.60 9.87 2.23
CA ILE A 156 16.28 11.14 1.95
C ILE A 156 17.63 11.14 2.66
N ALA A 157 17.67 10.82 3.96
CA ALA A 157 18.95 10.76 4.69
C ALA A 157 19.92 9.69 4.18
N GLY A 158 19.40 8.51 3.84
CA GLY A 158 20.18 7.42 3.28
C GLY A 158 20.79 7.78 1.93
N THR A 159 20.08 8.54 1.10
CA THR A 159 20.56 9.01 -0.21
C THR A 159 21.71 10.00 -0.09
N TYR A 160 21.70 10.86 0.93
CA TYR A 160 22.80 11.81 1.17
C TYR A 160 24.08 11.12 1.69
N THR A 161 23.92 10.03 2.44
CA THR A 161 25.00 9.41 3.22
C THR A 161 26.26 9.08 2.40
N PRO A 162 26.17 8.42 1.22
CA PRO A 162 27.35 8.17 0.38
C PRO A 162 28.06 9.44 -0.08
N PHE A 163 27.33 10.46 -0.52
CA PHE A 163 27.94 11.71 -0.97
C PHE A 163 28.61 12.46 0.18
N THR A 164 28.00 12.49 1.36
CA THR A 164 28.54 13.20 2.51
C THR A 164 29.72 12.49 3.16
N LEU A 165 29.65 11.16 3.35
CA LEU A 165 30.66 10.40 4.10
C LEU A 165 31.79 9.85 3.22
N VAL A 166 31.60 9.77 1.91
CA VAL A 166 32.64 9.32 0.97
C VAL A 166 33.16 10.50 0.15
N SER A 167 32.31 11.13 -0.67
CA SER A 167 32.76 12.14 -1.63
C SER A 167 33.24 13.44 -0.98
N LEU A 168 32.53 13.90 0.05
CA LEU A 168 32.80 15.19 0.69
C LEU A 168 33.66 15.10 1.95
N ARG A 169 33.67 13.95 2.66
CA ARG A 169 34.25 13.79 4.01
C ARG A 169 35.66 14.37 4.16
N GLU A 170 36.54 14.06 3.21
CA GLU A 170 37.96 14.45 3.29
C GLU A 170 38.26 15.76 2.56
N ASN A 171 37.38 16.18 1.67
CA ASN A 171 37.60 17.32 0.78
C ASN A 171 36.89 18.60 1.24
N SER A 172 35.90 18.48 2.14
CA SER A 172 35.07 19.60 2.60
C SER A 172 34.46 19.31 3.98
N GLU A 173 34.63 20.24 4.93
CA GLU A 173 33.98 20.15 6.25
C GLU A 173 32.45 20.09 6.15
N TRP A 174 31.90 20.62 5.05
CA TRP A 174 30.46 20.58 4.76
C TRP A 174 29.91 19.15 4.64
N GLY A 175 30.74 18.15 4.35
CA GLY A 175 30.33 16.74 4.34
C GLY A 175 29.72 16.30 5.68
N TRP A 176 30.42 16.57 6.79
CA TRP A 176 29.95 16.21 8.13
C TRP A 176 28.75 17.06 8.57
N TYR A 177 28.78 18.37 8.33
CA TYR A 177 27.66 19.24 8.69
C TYR A 177 26.37 18.83 7.98
N LEU A 178 26.44 18.58 6.67
CA LEU A 178 25.28 18.17 5.89
C LEU A 178 24.76 16.79 6.32
N PHE A 179 25.66 15.83 6.59
CA PHE A 179 25.28 14.52 7.12
C PHE A 179 24.49 14.65 8.42
N VAL A 180 25.02 15.39 9.40
CA VAL A 180 24.38 15.57 10.71
C VAL A 180 23.04 16.29 10.56
N ILE A 181 22.99 17.39 9.80
CA ILE A 181 21.76 18.17 9.60
C ILE A 181 20.66 17.29 9.00
N ILE A 182 20.97 16.55 7.93
CA ILE A 182 19.99 15.71 7.24
C ILE A 182 19.47 14.59 8.15
N TRP A 183 20.35 13.91 8.90
CA TRP A 183 19.93 12.84 9.81
C TRP A 183 19.13 13.36 11.01
N VAL A 184 19.51 14.50 11.58
CA VAL A 184 18.73 15.16 12.64
C VAL A 184 17.35 15.54 12.13
N LEU A 185 17.25 16.14 10.94
CA LEU A 185 15.96 16.46 10.33
C LEU A 185 15.12 15.21 10.03
N ALA A 186 15.76 14.12 9.59
CA ALA A 186 15.07 12.85 9.35
C ALA A 186 14.49 12.28 10.63
N PHE A 187 15.29 12.17 11.70
CA PHE A 187 14.80 11.66 12.99
C PHE A 187 13.74 12.56 13.62
N LEU A 188 13.92 13.89 13.52
CA LEU A 188 12.92 14.85 13.98
C LEU A 188 11.62 14.71 13.19
N GLY A 189 11.70 14.57 11.87
CA GLY A 189 10.54 14.35 10.99
C GLY A 189 9.80 13.06 11.34
N VAL A 190 10.53 11.96 11.57
CA VAL A 190 9.95 10.68 12.03
C VAL A 190 9.32 10.84 13.41
N ALA A 191 9.98 11.49 14.37
CA ALA A 191 9.43 11.72 15.71
C ALA A 191 8.13 12.54 15.67
N LEU A 192 8.09 13.62 14.88
CA LEU A 192 6.89 14.44 14.70
C LEU A 192 5.76 13.66 14.03
N LEU A 193 6.07 12.81 13.06
CA LEU A 193 5.10 11.92 12.43
C LEU A 193 4.49 10.92 13.43
N LEU A 194 5.32 10.37 14.33
CA LEU A 194 4.87 9.42 15.36
C LEU A 194 4.03 10.10 16.46
N LEU A 195 4.36 11.34 16.85
CA LEU A 195 3.65 12.09 17.88
C LEU A 195 2.33 12.69 17.36
N PHE A 196 2.27 13.07 16.08
CA PHE A 196 1.10 13.72 15.48
C PHE A 196 0.64 13.01 14.18
N PRO A 197 0.26 11.72 14.26
CA PRO A 197 -0.15 10.96 13.09
C PRO A 197 -1.39 11.60 12.45
N GLY A 198 -1.34 11.77 11.12
CA GLY A 198 -2.46 12.30 10.33
C GLY A 198 -2.63 13.84 10.35
N LYS A 199 -1.94 14.59 11.22
CA LYS A 199 -1.96 16.06 11.20
C LYS A 199 -0.86 16.59 10.28
N PHE A 200 -1.07 17.72 9.59
CA PHE A 200 -0.04 18.42 8.80
C PHE A 200 0.56 17.67 7.58
N SER A 201 -0.28 17.03 6.76
CA SER A 201 0.18 16.35 5.53
C SER A 201 0.98 17.27 4.59
N GLY A 202 0.51 18.48 4.34
CA GLY A 202 1.21 19.45 3.50
C GLY A 202 2.58 19.89 4.06
N ILE A 203 2.69 20.04 5.39
CA ILE A 203 3.96 20.42 6.03
C ILE A 203 4.99 19.30 5.86
N ARG A 204 4.59 18.02 5.97
CA ARG A 204 5.51 16.90 5.74
C ARG A 204 6.10 16.94 4.33
N VAL A 205 5.25 17.13 3.32
CA VAL A 205 5.69 17.25 1.93
C VAL A 205 6.67 18.42 1.75
N ALA A 206 6.39 19.58 2.36
CA ALA A 206 7.30 20.72 2.34
C ALA A 206 8.66 20.38 2.99
N VAL A 207 8.66 19.71 4.13
CA VAL A 207 9.90 19.28 4.81
C VAL A 207 10.69 18.29 3.94
N TYR A 208 10.03 17.32 3.29
CA TYR A 208 10.70 16.39 2.37
C TYR A 208 11.41 17.13 1.23
N ILE A 209 10.75 18.11 0.62
CA ILE A 209 11.34 18.92 -0.45
C ILE A 209 12.51 19.73 0.11
N ILE A 210 12.33 20.44 1.21
CA ILE A 210 13.40 21.26 1.82
C ILE A 210 14.63 20.39 2.11
N MET A 211 14.44 19.24 2.75
CA MET A 211 15.53 18.30 3.02
C MET A 211 16.19 17.81 1.73
N GLY A 212 15.40 17.43 0.72
CA GLY A 212 15.90 16.94 -0.56
C GLY A 212 16.77 17.95 -1.31
N TRP A 213 16.51 19.25 -1.14
CA TRP A 213 17.22 20.32 -1.84
C TRP A 213 18.41 20.93 -1.06
N LEU A 214 18.70 20.48 0.17
CA LEU A 214 19.86 20.97 0.94
C LEU A 214 21.21 20.71 0.23
N ALA A 215 21.28 19.73 -0.67
CA ALA A 215 22.46 19.46 -1.48
C ALA A 215 22.88 20.65 -2.37
N ILE A 216 21.99 21.61 -2.67
CA ILE A 216 22.35 22.83 -3.41
C ILE A 216 23.48 23.60 -2.71
N PHE A 217 23.44 23.68 -1.37
CA PHE A 217 24.41 24.47 -0.61
C PHE A 217 25.84 23.95 -0.77
N VAL A 218 25.99 22.67 -1.10
CA VAL A 218 27.28 21.99 -1.32
C VAL A 218 27.45 21.54 -2.77
N ALA A 219 26.63 22.05 -3.69
CA ALA A 219 26.61 21.54 -5.07
C ALA A 219 27.95 21.71 -5.78
N ASN A 220 28.69 22.79 -5.48
CA ASN A 220 30.02 22.98 -6.06
C ASN A 220 31.01 21.92 -5.56
N ASP A 221 31.03 21.63 -4.26
CA ASP A 221 31.89 20.61 -3.66
C ASP A 221 31.53 19.20 -4.13
N ILE A 222 30.24 18.92 -4.31
CA ILE A 222 29.79 17.65 -4.92
C ILE A 222 30.30 17.57 -6.35
N ARG A 223 30.15 18.63 -7.15
CA ARG A 223 30.57 18.65 -8.55
C ARG A 223 32.08 18.42 -8.68
N THR A 224 32.90 18.98 -7.80
CA THR A 224 34.35 18.76 -7.82
C THR A 224 34.70 17.34 -7.41
N ALA A 225 33.95 16.73 -6.49
CA ALA A 225 34.20 15.37 -6.01
C ALA A 225 33.78 14.27 -7.02
N ILE A 226 32.59 14.38 -7.64
CA ILE A 226 32.02 13.32 -8.50
C ILE A 226 31.99 13.66 -10.00
N GLY A 227 32.44 14.88 -10.35
CA GLY A 227 32.44 15.38 -11.72
C GLY A 227 31.04 15.74 -12.26
N VAL A 228 31.02 16.29 -13.48
CA VAL A 228 29.78 16.73 -14.15
C VAL A 228 28.84 15.57 -14.44
N ALA A 229 29.37 14.41 -14.82
CA ALA A 229 28.56 13.24 -15.15
C ALA A 229 27.89 12.67 -13.89
N GLY A 230 28.59 12.52 -12.77
CA GLY A 230 27.99 12.14 -11.49
C GLY A 230 26.94 13.14 -11.01
N MET A 231 27.24 14.45 -11.12
CA MET A 231 26.30 15.51 -10.81
C MET A 231 25.01 15.44 -11.67
N SER A 232 25.12 15.07 -12.95
CA SER A 232 23.95 14.94 -13.82
C SER A 232 22.99 13.84 -13.37
N TRP A 233 23.50 12.70 -12.87
CA TRP A 233 22.68 11.65 -12.26
C TRP A 233 22.01 12.12 -10.97
N LEU A 234 22.74 12.84 -10.13
CA LEU A 234 22.20 13.40 -8.88
C LEU A 234 21.07 14.40 -9.16
N VAL A 235 21.27 15.31 -10.12
CA VAL A 235 20.25 16.30 -10.53
C VAL A 235 19.04 15.60 -11.15
N ALA A 236 19.26 14.63 -12.05
CA ALA A 236 18.17 13.85 -12.63
C ALA A 236 17.35 13.12 -11.56
N GLY A 237 18.02 12.54 -10.55
CA GLY A 237 17.36 11.90 -9.41
C GLY A 237 16.56 12.88 -8.56
N GLY A 238 17.14 14.02 -8.19
CA GLY A 238 16.48 15.06 -7.39
C GLY A 238 15.27 15.70 -8.09
N LEU A 239 15.38 15.93 -9.40
CA LEU A 239 14.27 16.40 -10.22
C LEU A 239 13.17 15.33 -10.33
N SER A 240 13.53 14.06 -10.50
CA SER A 240 12.55 12.96 -10.52
C SER A 240 11.74 12.93 -9.23
N TYR A 241 12.37 13.04 -8.06
CA TYR A 241 11.65 13.11 -6.79
C TYR A 241 10.74 14.35 -6.71
N THR A 242 11.25 15.52 -7.09
CA THR A 242 10.49 16.78 -6.99
C THR A 242 9.28 16.79 -7.93
N PHE A 243 9.44 16.36 -9.18
CA PHE A 243 8.32 16.26 -10.12
C PHE A 243 7.32 15.18 -9.72
N GLY A 244 7.78 14.09 -9.11
CA GLY A 244 6.90 13.09 -8.51
C GLY A 244 5.90 13.69 -7.52
N VAL A 245 6.32 14.69 -6.72
CA VAL A 245 5.43 15.36 -5.75
C VAL A 245 4.24 16.05 -6.43
N ILE A 246 4.43 16.58 -7.65
CA ILE A 246 3.34 17.21 -8.40
C ILE A 246 2.22 16.20 -8.66
N PHE A 247 2.57 14.98 -9.07
CA PHE A 247 1.60 13.90 -9.28
C PHE A 247 1.00 13.41 -7.97
N TYR A 248 1.78 13.34 -6.89
CA TYR A 248 1.27 12.98 -5.56
C TYR A 248 0.20 13.94 -5.06
N LEU A 249 0.36 15.25 -5.28
CA LEU A 249 -0.61 16.28 -4.86
C LEU A 249 -1.79 16.44 -5.84
N TRP A 250 -1.77 15.74 -6.98
CA TRP A 250 -2.79 15.86 -8.00
C TRP A 250 -3.93 14.87 -7.77
N ASP A 251 -4.83 15.20 -6.85
CA ASP A 251 -5.95 14.33 -6.41
C ASP A 251 -6.94 13.95 -7.52
N ARG A 252 -6.99 14.71 -8.62
CA ARG A 252 -7.92 14.47 -9.75
C ARG A 252 -7.40 13.49 -10.80
N LEU A 253 -6.13 13.09 -10.76
CA LEU A 253 -5.57 12.14 -11.73
C LEU A 253 -5.83 10.69 -11.27
N PRO A 254 -6.40 9.82 -12.13
CA PRO A 254 -6.45 8.39 -11.83
C PRO A 254 -5.03 7.82 -11.74
N MET A 255 -4.77 6.90 -10.81
CA MET A 255 -3.45 6.29 -10.57
C MET A 255 -2.34 7.30 -10.21
N ASN A 256 -2.68 8.48 -9.69
CA ASN A 256 -1.73 9.51 -9.26
C ASN A 256 -0.62 8.95 -8.34
N HIS A 257 -0.98 8.09 -7.39
CA HIS A 257 -0.06 7.48 -6.44
C HIS A 257 0.92 6.50 -7.11
N ALA A 258 0.44 5.69 -8.06
CA ALA A 258 1.28 4.78 -8.84
C ALA A 258 2.29 5.55 -9.71
N ILE A 259 1.85 6.66 -10.33
CA ILE A 259 2.74 7.54 -11.10
C ILE A 259 3.80 8.13 -10.18
N TRP A 260 3.41 8.64 -9.02
CA TRP A 260 4.35 9.13 -8.02
C TRP A 260 5.40 8.07 -7.64
N HIS A 261 4.98 6.82 -7.44
CA HIS A 261 5.90 5.72 -7.15
C HIS A 261 6.91 5.45 -8.27
N LEU A 262 6.51 5.56 -9.54
CA LEU A 262 7.44 5.43 -10.66
C LEU A 262 8.49 6.55 -10.67
N PHE A 263 8.12 7.78 -10.30
CA PHE A 263 9.08 8.88 -10.14
C PHE A 263 10.04 8.66 -8.95
N VAL A 264 9.55 8.10 -7.85
CA VAL A 264 10.39 7.72 -6.70
C VAL A 264 11.37 6.60 -7.08
N LEU A 265 10.91 5.60 -7.82
CA LEU A 265 11.75 4.52 -8.32
C LEU A 265 12.81 5.02 -9.31
N SER A 266 12.41 5.85 -10.26
CA SER A 266 13.34 6.46 -11.22
C SER A 266 14.37 7.33 -10.51
N GLY A 267 13.95 8.11 -9.51
CA GLY A 267 14.84 8.90 -8.66
C GLY A 267 15.84 8.02 -7.91
N SER A 268 15.37 6.91 -7.33
CA SER A 268 16.23 5.93 -6.65
C SER A 268 17.27 5.33 -7.59
N ILE A 269 16.86 4.93 -8.80
CA ILE A 269 17.76 4.34 -9.81
C ILE A 269 18.84 5.35 -10.23
N CYS A 270 18.48 6.62 -10.44
CA CYS A 270 19.46 7.66 -10.76
C CYS A 270 20.50 7.83 -9.64
N HIS A 271 20.07 7.89 -8.38
CA HIS A 271 21.00 7.99 -7.25
C HIS A 271 21.86 6.73 -7.09
N PHE A 272 21.28 5.54 -7.31
CA PHE A 272 22.02 4.28 -7.30
C PHE A 272 23.18 4.31 -8.30
N PHE A 273 22.93 4.72 -9.55
CA PHE A 273 23.98 4.80 -10.56
C PHE A 273 24.99 5.92 -10.28
N ALA A 274 24.55 7.06 -9.72
CA ALA A 274 25.46 8.09 -9.24
C ALA A 274 26.44 7.53 -8.20
N ILE A 275 25.94 6.75 -7.24
CA ILE A 275 26.76 6.14 -6.18
C ILE A 275 27.67 5.06 -6.76
N LEU A 276 27.12 4.14 -7.55
CA LEU A 276 27.86 3.01 -8.11
C LEU A 276 29.03 3.43 -8.99
N PHE A 277 28.84 4.46 -9.83
CA PHE A 277 29.84 4.84 -10.84
C PHE A 277 30.75 5.99 -10.41
N TYR A 278 30.33 6.84 -9.47
CA TYR A 278 31.06 8.06 -9.13
C TYR A 278 31.38 8.23 -7.64
N VAL A 279 30.86 7.36 -6.78
CA VAL A 279 31.19 7.37 -5.34
C VAL A 279 31.98 6.12 -4.96
N ILE A 280 31.60 4.95 -5.48
CA ILE A 280 32.32 3.70 -5.21
C ILE A 280 33.50 3.55 -6.19
N PRO A 281 34.71 3.25 -5.70
CA PRO A 281 35.86 2.97 -6.55
C PRO A 281 35.60 1.75 -7.45
N SER A 282 35.98 1.86 -8.71
CA SER A 282 36.00 0.71 -9.64
C SER A 282 37.34 -0.02 -9.57
N ALA A 283 37.39 -1.25 -10.07
CA ALA A 283 38.64 -1.99 -10.26
C ALA A 283 39.70 -1.12 -10.96
N PRO A 284 40.99 -1.20 -10.54
CA PRO A 284 42.07 -0.55 -11.27
C PRO A 284 42.04 -0.99 -12.72
N LYS A 285 42.05 -0.03 -13.65
CA LYS A 285 42.17 -0.30 -15.09
C LYS A 285 43.58 -0.66 -15.48
#